data_AF-Q1D7N3-F1
#
_entry.id   AF-Q1D7N3-F1
#
_cell.length_a   1.000
_cell.length_b   1.000
_cell.length_c   1.000
_cell.angle_alpha   90.00
_cell.angle_beta   90.00
_cell.angle_gamma   90.00
#
_symmetry.space_group_name_H-M   'P 1'
#
loop_
_entity.id
_entity.type
_entity.pdbx_description
1 polymer ?
#
loop_
_entity_poly.entity_id
_entity_poly.type
_entity_poly.pdbx_seq_one_letter_code
_entity_poly.pdbx_strand_id
1 'polypeptide(L)'
;MKTGIGATSRFFRPFTGAALTAVLGLVGVPAAAAAQGVVPQVSCYQRATDGGLDDALATQLCRGARSSTPADCFVRAQDEGSLTQSQAVQLCQFAAPDEDPAACYIQARKQTFTAPTRVLQLCQPAVQTCPGNVE
;
A
#
# COMPACT_ATOMS: atom_id res chain seq x y z
N MET A 1 -12.05 -32.04 32.76
CA MET A 1 -13.45 -32.50 32.72
C MET A 1 -13.90 -32.49 31.26
N LYS A 2 -14.56 -33.57 30.85
CA LYS A 2 -14.90 -33.93 29.47
C LYS A 2 -16.42 -33.96 29.36
N THR A 3 -16.99 -33.25 28.39
CA THR A 3 -18.33 -33.42 27.79
C THR A 3 -18.45 -32.33 26.71
N GLY A 4 -18.81 -32.56 25.45
CA GLY A 4 -19.30 -33.73 24.76
C GLY A 4 -20.58 -33.39 23.98
N ILE A 5 -20.60 -33.74 22.68
CA ILE A 5 -21.76 -34.27 21.93
C ILE A 5 -22.80 -33.20 21.49
N GLY A 6 -23.38 -33.18 20.28
CA GLY A 6 -23.49 -34.14 19.17
C GLY A 6 -23.97 -33.41 17.90
N ALA A 7 -23.64 -33.90 16.71
CA ALA A 7 -24.38 -34.92 15.95
C ALA A 7 -25.78 -34.42 15.53
N THR A 8 -26.01 -34.18 14.24
CA THR A 8 -26.92 -34.93 13.34
C THR A 8 -27.68 -33.88 12.50
N SER A 9 -28.14 -34.03 11.27
CA SER A 9 -28.18 -35.10 10.28
C SER A 9 -28.95 -34.54 9.06
N ARG A 10 -28.80 -35.20 7.90
CA ARG A 10 -29.83 -35.37 6.84
C ARG A 10 -30.19 -34.16 5.97
N PHE A 11 -30.53 -34.29 4.69
CA PHE A 11 -30.37 -35.29 3.63
C PHE A 11 -31.11 -34.69 2.41
N PHE A 12 -30.76 -35.16 1.20
CA PHE A 12 -31.57 -35.13 -0.04
C PHE A 12 -31.87 -33.78 -0.73
N ARG A 13 -31.33 -33.63 -1.95
CA ARG A 13 -32.10 -33.94 -3.17
C ARG A 13 -31.19 -34.09 -4.41
N PRO A 14 -31.18 -35.27 -5.07
CA PRO A 14 -30.63 -35.40 -6.41
C PRO A 14 -31.65 -34.86 -7.42
N PHE A 15 -31.24 -33.93 -8.27
CA PHE A 15 -32.02 -33.52 -9.43
C PHE A 15 -31.54 -34.38 -10.61
N THR A 16 -32.24 -35.48 -10.87
CA THR A 16 -32.16 -36.22 -12.13
C THR A 16 -32.96 -35.46 -13.19
N GLY A 17 -32.35 -35.10 -14.31
CA GLY A 17 -33.12 -34.56 -15.43
C GLY A 17 -32.30 -34.02 -16.59
N ALA A 18 -32.20 -34.86 -17.62
CA ALA A 18 -32.15 -34.54 -19.05
C ALA A 18 -30.88 -33.87 -19.64
N ALA A 19 -30.25 -34.67 -20.49
CA ALA A 19 -29.30 -34.29 -21.53
C ALA A 19 -29.86 -33.21 -22.46
N LEU A 20 -28.99 -32.28 -22.87
CA LEU A 20 -28.96 -31.68 -24.21
C LEU A 20 -27.53 -31.15 -24.43
N THR A 21 -26.79 -31.86 -25.28
CA THR A 21 -25.46 -31.49 -25.76
C THR A 21 -25.56 -30.24 -26.64
N ALA A 22 -25.18 -29.09 -26.10
CA ALA A 22 -24.87 -27.91 -26.88
C ALA A 22 -23.35 -27.72 -26.84
N VAL A 23 -22.66 -28.28 -27.84
CA VAL A 23 -21.23 -28.00 -28.08
C VAL A 23 -21.15 -26.62 -28.73
N LEU A 24 -21.32 -25.56 -27.93
CA LEU A 24 -20.88 -24.23 -28.32
C LEU A 24 -19.38 -24.15 -28.10
N GLY A 25 -18.64 -23.99 -29.20
CA GLY A 25 -17.20 -23.74 -29.18
C GLY A 25 -16.88 -22.56 -28.29
N LEU A 26 -16.29 -22.85 -27.13
CA LEU A 26 -15.61 -21.89 -26.27
C LEU A 26 -14.34 -21.45 -27.00
N VAL A 27 -14.48 -20.51 -27.93
CA VAL A 27 -13.34 -19.69 -28.34
C VAL A 27 -13.09 -18.77 -27.15
N GLY A 28 -12.26 -19.24 -26.22
CA GLY A 28 -11.83 -18.50 -25.05
C GLY A 28 -11.10 -17.25 -25.51
N VAL A 29 -11.80 -16.13 -25.56
CA VAL A 29 -11.16 -14.82 -25.62
C VAL A 29 -10.35 -14.73 -24.32
N PRO A 30 -9.02 -14.61 -24.37
CA PRO A 30 -8.27 -14.41 -23.15
C PRO A 30 -8.77 -13.09 -22.59
N ALA A 31 -9.42 -13.16 -21.43
CA ALA A 31 -9.66 -11.98 -20.61
C ALA A 31 -8.29 -11.52 -20.10
N ALA A 32 -7.51 -10.89 -20.98
CA ALA A 32 -6.50 -9.94 -20.57
C ALA A 32 -7.30 -8.80 -19.95
N ALA A 33 -7.63 -8.96 -18.68
CA ALA A 33 -8.19 -7.93 -17.84
C ALA A 33 -7.22 -6.76 -17.91
N ALA A 34 -7.54 -5.79 -18.77
CA ALA A 34 -6.95 -4.48 -18.70
C ALA A 34 -7.40 -3.90 -17.37
N ALA A 35 -6.64 -4.17 -16.30
CA ALA A 35 -6.63 -3.30 -15.16
C ALA A 35 -6.21 -1.94 -15.70
N GLN A 36 -7.19 -1.09 -15.98
CA GLN A 36 -6.96 0.33 -16.22
C GLN A 36 -6.49 0.91 -14.89
N GLY A 37 -5.23 0.63 -14.56
CA GLY A 37 -4.63 0.99 -13.29
C GLY A 37 -4.37 2.49 -13.30
N VAL A 38 -4.98 3.20 -12.36
CA VAL A 38 -4.57 4.56 -12.01
C VAL A 38 -3.05 4.54 -11.81
N VAL A 39 -2.33 5.41 -12.52
CA VAL A 39 -0.87 5.45 -12.41
C VAL A 39 -0.48 5.72 -10.95
N PRO A 40 0.55 5.06 -10.40
CA PRO A 40 0.83 5.11 -8.96
C PRO A 40 1.05 6.52 -8.39
N GLN A 41 1.52 7.44 -9.24
CA GLN A 41 1.74 8.84 -8.85
C GLN A 41 0.41 9.55 -8.56
N VAL A 42 -0.65 9.26 -9.32
CA VAL A 42 -1.97 9.87 -9.14
C VAL A 42 -2.65 9.32 -7.89
N SER A 43 -2.56 8.01 -7.64
CA SER A 43 -3.11 7.43 -6.41
C SER A 43 -2.35 7.89 -5.17
N CYS A 44 -1.02 8.03 -5.25
CA CYS A 44 -0.23 8.67 -4.20
C CYS A 44 -0.70 10.12 -3.95
N TYR A 45 -0.85 10.92 -5.01
CA TYR A 45 -1.26 12.31 -4.89
C TYR A 45 -2.61 12.46 -4.20
N GLN A 46 -3.62 11.72 -4.67
CA GLN A 46 -4.96 11.70 -4.08
C GLN A 46 -4.91 11.32 -2.61
N ARG A 47 -4.16 10.28 -2.27
CA ARG A 47 -4.00 9.83 -0.89
C ARG A 47 -3.35 10.89 0.01
N ALA A 48 -2.37 11.63 -0.52
CA ALA A 48 -1.68 12.69 0.22
C ALA A 48 -2.59 13.91 0.46
N THR A 49 -3.36 14.32 -0.55
CA THR A 49 -4.31 15.43 -0.44
C THR A 49 -5.49 15.07 0.46
N ASP A 50 -6.00 13.83 0.39
CA ASP A 50 -7.01 13.32 1.33
C ASP A 50 -6.49 13.31 2.77
N GLY A 51 -5.18 13.15 2.94
CA GLY A 51 -4.45 13.27 4.20
C GLY A 51 -4.19 14.72 4.66
N GLY A 52 -4.70 15.73 3.94
CA GLY A 52 -4.57 17.14 4.29
C GLY A 52 -3.25 17.79 3.91
N LEU A 53 -2.44 17.17 3.03
CA LEU A 53 -1.27 17.83 2.44
C LEU A 53 -1.70 18.76 1.32
N ASP A 54 -1.10 19.95 1.23
CA ASP A 54 -1.37 20.87 0.12
C ASP A 54 -0.86 20.31 -1.23
N ASP A 55 -1.45 20.79 -2.32
CA ASP A 55 -1.18 20.28 -3.67
C ASP A 55 0.30 20.36 -4.08
N ALA A 56 1.03 21.41 -3.65
CA ALA A 56 2.43 21.60 -4.01
C ALA A 56 3.33 20.57 -3.30
N LEU A 57 3.13 20.38 -1.99
CA LEU A 57 3.85 19.36 -1.23
C LEU A 57 3.43 17.94 -1.64
N ALA A 58 2.16 17.70 -1.95
CA ALA A 58 1.68 16.41 -2.46
C ALA A 58 2.35 16.05 -3.79
N THR A 59 2.47 17.03 -4.70
CA THR A 59 3.21 16.87 -5.96
C THR A 59 4.68 16.53 -5.70
N GLN A 60 5.33 17.22 -4.75
CA GLN A 60 6.72 16.95 -4.39
C GLN A 60 6.91 15.54 -3.81
N LEU A 61 6.01 15.10 -2.94
CA LEU A 61 6.06 13.80 -2.27
C LEU A 61 5.86 12.65 -3.27
N CYS A 62 4.91 12.80 -4.20
CA CYS A 62 4.48 11.72 -5.08
C CYS A 62 5.17 11.71 -6.46
N ARG A 63 6.05 12.68 -6.73
CA ARG A 63 6.81 12.72 -7.99
C ARG A 63 7.67 11.46 -8.15
N GLY A 64 7.38 10.67 -9.18
CA GLY A 64 8.11 9.44 -9.49
C GLY A 64 7.77 8.25 -8.59
N ALA A 65 6.76 8.37 -7.73
CA ALA A 65 6.32 7.29 -6.86
C ALA A 65 5.89 6.05 -7.66
N ARG A 66 6.23 4.87 -7.14
CA ARG A 66 5.87 3.56 -7.72
C ARG A 66 4.69 2.89 -7.00
N SER A 67 4.18 3.55 -5.96
CA SER A 67 3.04 3.13 -5.12
C SER A 67 2.46 4.35 -4.39
N SER A 68 1.39 4.16 -3.63
CA SER A 68 0.87 5.15 -2.68
C SER A 68 1.69 5.24 -1.37
N THR A 69 2.72 4.41 -1.21
CA THR A 69 3.49 4.29 0.04
C THR A 69 4.01 5.62 0.59
N PRO A 70 4.55 6.56 -0.22
CA PRO A 70 4.97 7.86 0.30
C PRO A 70 3.83 8.65 0.97
N ALA A 71 2.62 8.60 0.40
CA ALA A 71 1.45 9.26 0.95
C ALA A 71 0.94 8.57 2.22
N ASP A 72 0.91 7.23 2.24
CA ASP A 72 0.50 6.47 3.43
C ASP A 72 1.49 6.66 4.59
N CYS A 73 2.79 6.78 4.29
CA CYS A 73 3.81 7.18 5.25
C CYS A 73 3.55 8.58 5.79
N PHE A 74 3.25 9.56 4.92
CA PHE A 74 2.97 10.94 5.33
C PHE A 74 1.78 10.99 6.30
N VAL A 75 0.66 10.35 5.95
CA VAL A 75 -0.54 10.32 6.80
C VAL A 75 -0.19 9.76 8.19
N ARG A 76 0.53 8.64 8.24
CA ARG A 76 0.96 8.02 9.51
C ARG A 76 1.88 8.90 10.34
N ALA A 77 2.82 9.60 9.69
CA ALA A 77 3.73 10.51 10.37
C ALA A 77 2.98 11.72 10.95
N GLN A 78 1.98 12.24 10.22
CA GLN A 78 1.13 13.32 10.68
C GLN A 78 0.18 12.89 11.80
N ASP A 79 -0.35 11.66 11.75
CA ASP A 79 -1.18 11.09 12.82
C ASP A 79 -0.43 10.96 14.15
N GLU A 80 0.90 10.76 14.13
CA GLU A 80 1.70 10.80 15.36
C GLU A 80 1.91 12.21 15.89
N GLY A 81 1.97 13.21 15.00
CA GLY A 81 1.84 14.63 15.37
C GLY A 81 3.11 15.34 15.84
N SER A 82 4.28 14.69 15.87
CA SER A 82 5.54 15.36 16.26
C SER A 82 6.26 16.07 15.11
N LEU A 83 5.86 15.83 13.86
CA LEU A 83 6.49 16.39 12.67
C LEU A 83 5.64 17.49 12.04
N THR A 84 6.31 18.51 11.50
CA THR A 84 5.66 19.42 10.54
C THR A 84 5.37 18.67 9.24
N GLN A 85 4.40 19.16 8.46
CA GLN A 85 4.12 18.59 7.13
C GLN A 85 5.38 18.50 6.26
N SER A 86 6.22 19.53 6.27
CA SER A 86 7.49 19.53 5.54
C SER A 86 8.47 18.46 6.01
N GLN A 87 8.56 18.21 7.32
CA GLN A 87 9.40 17.14 7.86
C GLN A 87 8.84 15.76 7.54
N ALA A 88 7.52 15.58 7.59
CA ALA A 88 6.87 14.33 7.19
C ALA A 88 7.08 14.05 5.70
N VAL A 89 6.95 15.06 4.84
CA VAL A 89 7.30 14.95 3.41
C VAL A 89 8.77 14.57 3.25
N GLN A 90 9.68 15.21 3.98
CA GLN A 90 11.11 14.89 3.93
C GLN A 90 11.40 13.46 4.40
N LEU A 91 10.68 12.95 5.41
CA LEU A 91 10.82 11.59 5.91
C LEU A 91 10.31 10.54 4.92
N CYS A 92 9.18 10.82 4.27
CA CYS A 92 8.46 9.86 3.46
C CYS A 92 8.82 9.91 1.96
N GLN A 93 9.61 10.91 1.55
CA GLN A 93 10.04 11.03 0.17
C GLN A 93 10.81 9.78 -0.27
N PHE A 94 10.50 9.29 -1.47
CA PHE A 94 11.12 8.11 -2.09
C PHE A 94 10.84 6.77 -1.41
N ALA A 95 9.93 6.70 -0.44
CA ALA A 95 9.53 5.43 0.17
C ALA A 95 9.09 4.43 -0.92
N ALA A 96 9.85 3.33 -1.03
CA ALA A 96 9.59 2.26 -1.96
C ALA A 96 8.38 1.43 -1.50
N PRO A 97 7.82 0.58 -2.39
CA PRO A 97 6.96 -0.51 -1.93
C PRO A 97 7.68 -1.29 -0.82
N ASP A 98 6.93 -1.64 0.24
CA ASP A 98 7.41 -2.38 1.41
C ASP A 98 8.29 -1.62 2.42
N GLU A 99 8.53 -0.32 2.23
CA GLU A 99 9.19 0.53 3.23
C GLU A 99 8.17 1.27 4.12
N ASP A 100 8.54 1.52 5.39
CA ASP A 100 7.75 2.33 6.32
C ASP A 100 8.63 3.27 7.17
N PRO A 101 9.10 4.39 6.58
CA PRO A 101 9.92 5.40 7.27
C PRO A 101 9.24 6.00 8.50
N ALA A 102 7.91 6.15 8.45
CA ALA A 102 7.12 6.68 9.57
C ALA A 102 7.19 5.73 10.77
N ALA A 103 7.01 4.42 10.58
CA ALA A 103 7.17 3.46 11.67
C ALA A 103 8.59 3.48 12.27
N CYS A 104 9.63 3.55 11.43
CA CYS A 104 11.00 3.73 11.91
C CYS A 104 11.12 4.95 12.82
N TYR A 105 10.65 6.11 12.36
CA TYR A 105 10.77 7.36 13.12
C TYR A 105 10.02 7.31 14.46
N ILE A 106 8.78 6.80 14.45
CA ILE A 106 7.93 6.68 15.65
C ILE A 106 8.57 5.74 16.67
N GLN A 107 9.15 4.62 16.22
CA GLN A 107 9.81 3.66 17.11
C GLN A 107 11.14 4.19 17.64
N ALA A 108 11.99 4.73 16.77
CA ALA A 108 13.30 5.25 17.14
C ALA A 108 13.21 6.42 18.14
N ARG A 109 12.19 7.28 18.02
CA ARG A 109 11.93 8.33 19.02
C ARG A 109 11.56 7.82 20.40
N LYS A 110 10.90 6.66 20.48
CA LYS A 110 10.55 6.04 21.76
C LYS A 110 11.73 5.30 22.41
N GLN A 111 12.71 4.91 21.60
CA GLN A 111 13.83 4.06 22.05
C GLN A 111 15.15 4.81 22.23
N THR A 112 15.29 6.00 21.65
CA THR A 112 16.55 6.75 21.67
C THR A 112 16.37 8.14 22.28
N PHE A 113 17.41 8.63 22.95
CA PHE A 113 17.49 10.00 23.47
C PHE A 113 18.16 10.96 22.47
N THR A 114 18.14 10.64 21.18
CA THR A 114 18.81 11.45 20.15
C THR A 114 17.91 12.60 19.67
N ALA A 115 18.51 13.64 19.08
CA ALA A 115 17.77 14.78 18.57
C ALA A 115 16.77 14.34 17.45
N PRO A 116 15.54 14.89 17.39
CA PRO A 116 14.54 14.50 16.39
C PRO A 116 15.02 14.58 14.94
N THR A 117 15.86 15.56 14.63
CA THR A 117 16.48 15.73 13.30
C THR A 117 17.42 14.59 12.93
N ARG A 118 18.12 14.00 13.90
CA ARG A 118 18.97 12.82 13.68
C ARG A 118 18.11 11.57 13.42
N VAL A 119 16.97 11.43 14.09
CA VAL A 119 16.02 10.33 13.83
C VAL A 119 15.41 10.46 12.43
N LEU A 120 15.02 11.67 12.02
CA LEU A 120 14.55 11.94 10.66
C LEU A 120 15.57 11.48 9.61
N GLN A 121 16.83 11.88 9.77
CA GLN A 121 17.92 11.47 8.86
C GLN A 121 18.16 9.96 8.86
N LEU A 122 18.03 9.31 10.01
CA LEU A 122 18.26 7.86 10.15
C LEU A 122 17.19 7.03 9.44
N CYS A 123 15.94 7.49 9.48
CA CYS A 123 14.78 6.77 8.97
C CYS A 123 14.40 7.13 7.54
N GLN A 124 15.10 8.07 6.90
CA GLN A 124 14.84 8.46 5.52
C GLN A 124 15.17 7.33 4.54
N PRO A 125 14.29 7.05 3.55
CA PRO A 125 14.59 6.15 2.45
C PRO A 125 15.87 6.55 1.73
N ALA A 126 16.64 5.55 1.30
CA ALA A 126 17.75 5.80 0.40
C ALA A 126 17.21 6.31 -0.94
N VAL A 127 17.83 7.35 -1.49
CA VAL A 127 17.56 7.75 -2.87
C VAL A 127 18.03 6.62 -3.78
N GLN A 128 17.08 5.91 -4.40
CA GLN A 128 17.38 4.87 -5.37
C GLN A 128 17.96 5.54 -6.63
N THR A 129 19.28 5.76 -6.66
CA THR A 129 19.98 6.07 -7.90
C THR A 129 19.73 4.91 -8.84
N CYS A 130 19.03 5.15 -9.95
CA CYS A 130 19.01 4.20 -11.05
C CYS A 130 20.37 4.30 -11.73
N PRO A 131 21.30 3.34 -11.60
CA PRO A 131 22.45 3.30 -12.48
C PRO A 131 21.89 3.08 -13.90
N GLY A 132 21.92 4.13 -14.71
CA GLY A 132 21.77 3.97 -16.15
C GLY A 132 22.95 3.14 -16.62
N ASN A 133 22.68 2.03 -17.29
CA ASN A 133 23.72 1.35 -18.06
C ASN A 133 24.22 2.37 -19.08
N VAL A 134 25.43 2.89 -18.87
CA VAL A 134 26.20 3.62 -19.87
C VAL A 134 26.90 2.58 -20.75
N GLU A 135 26.16 1.96 -21.66
CA GLU A 135 26.71 1.21 -22.79
C GLU A 135 25.95 1.57 -24.07
#